data_AF-A0A170YEE3-F1
#
_entry.id   AF-A0A170YEE3-F1
#
_cell.length_a   1.000
_cell.length_b   1.000
_cell.length_c   1.000
_cell.angle_alpha   90.00
_cell.angle_beta   90.00
_cell.angle_gamma   90.00
#
_symmetry.space_group_name_H-M   'P 1'
#
loop_
_entity.id
_entity.type
_entity.pdbx_description
1 polymer ?
#
loop_
_entity_poly.entity_id
_entity_poly.type
_entity_poly.pdbx_seq_one_letter_code
_entity_poly.pdbx_strand_id
1 'polypeptide(L)'
;YEPIGIQNSVGIHILQKILTKPNNSTNTCGRIYDRKVLQLSSGIEEPGSVRWELAACLLFAWIIVYFALWKSVRSSGRVLYVTATLPFVLVLAFLGRSLTLAGADLGLNYLFKPKWELLGESKVWVYAAAQNFNSIGIAFGSVISFASYNKQNNQILVDTITVSAINAVTSLIVGVFAFATIGNIATEHQISVTNVIADGPGLVFVVYPQAMTKMPFSNFWAVLFSSCYFVLGLTVSLQ
;
A
#
# COMPACT_ATOMS: atom_id res chain seq x y z
N TYR A 1 14.05 40.05 9.67
CA TYR A 1 14.13 40.22 8.21
C TYR A 1 15.28 39.39 7.70
N GLU A 2 14.99 38.13 7.35
CA GLU A 2 15.89 37.20 6.69
C GLU A 2 14.98 36.23 5.89
N PRO A 3 15.34 35.84 4.66
CA PRO A 3 14.36 35.73 3.57
C PRO A 3 13.73 34.34 3.42
N ILE A 4 12.49 34.37 2.92
CA ILE A 4 11.52 33.29 2.67
C ILE A 4 11.93 32.40 1.45
N GLY A 5 13.23 32.16 1.25
CA GLY A 5 13.78 31.59 0.02
C GLY A 5 13.74 30.06 -0.13
N ILE A 6 13.52 29.29 0.95
CA ILE A 6 13.77 27.83 0.93
C ILE A 6 12.49 26.99 0.84
N GLN A 7 11.30 27.54 1.17
CA GLN A 7 10.03 26.80 1.01
C GLN A 7 9.52 26.74 -0.43
N ASN A 8 9.92 27.67 -1.31
CA ASN A 8 9.43 27.69 -2.69
C ASN A 8 10.04 26.59 -3.58
N SER A 9 11.22 26.06 -3.28
CA SER A 9 11.87 25.05 -4.13
C SER A 9 11.16 23.68 -4.08
N VAL A 10 10.65 23.28 -2.91
CA VAL A 10 9.90 22.02 -2.77
C VAL A 10 8.52 22.11 -3.42
N GLY A 11 7.83 23.25 -3.26
CA GLY A 11 6.55 23.52 -3.91
C GLY A 11 6.66 23.57 -5.43
N ILE A 12 7.72 24.20 -5.96
CA ILE A 12 7.98 24.27 -7.41
C ILE A 12 8.31 22.87 -7.97
N HIS A 13 9.05 22.03 -7.25
CA HIS A 13 9.30 20.65 -7.68
C HIS A 13 8.04 19.80 -7.70
N ILE A 14 7.14 19.93 -6.72
CA ILE A 14 5.85 19.23 -6.69
C ILE A 14 4.95 19.75 -7.83
N LEU A 15 4.90 21.06 -8.05
CA LEU A 15 4.13 21.68 -9.13
C LEU A 15 4.69 21.30 -10.51
N GLN A 16 6.02 21.22 -10.69
CA GLN A 16 6.62 20.70 -11.92
C GLN A 16 6.30 19.22 -12.12
N LYS A 17 6.31 18.38 -11.08
CA LYS A 17 5.95 16.95 -11.17
C LYS A 17 4.47 16.76 -11.57
N ILE A 18 3.59 17.68 -11.16
CA ILE A 18 2.16 17.72 -11.54
C ILE A 18 1.99 18.25 -12.97
N LEU A 19 2.75 19.27 -13.38
CA LEU A 19 2.66 19.91 -14.70
C LEU A 19 3.40 19.16 -15.83
N THR A 20 4.27 18.19 -15.49
CA THR A 20 5.07 17.42 -16.47
C THR A 20 4.67 15.95 -16.57
N LYS A 21 3.39 15.59 -16.33
CA LYS A 21 2.91 14.27 -16.76
C LYS A 21 2.78 14.32 -18.29
N PRO A 22 3.68 13.73 -19.09
CA PRO A 22 3.60 13.82 -20.54
C PRO A 22 2.30 13.17 -21.01
N ASN A 23 1.57 13.89 -21.85
CA ASN A 23 0.23 13.56 -22.29
C ASN A 23 0.14 12.36 -23.27
N ASN A 24 1.24 11.64 -23.55
CA ASN A 24 1.29 10.70 -24.67
C ASN A 24 1.69 9.24 -24.32
N SER A 25 1.70 8.85 -23.04
CA SER A 25 1.81 7.43 -22.68
C SER A 25 1.24 7.15 -21.29
N THR A 26 0.03 7.62 -21.01
CA THR A 26 -0.67 7.12 -19.82
C THR A 26 -1.07 5.67 -20.06
N ASN A 27 -0.43 4.76 -19.33
CA ASN A 27 -0.75 3.34 -19.27
C ASN A 27 -2.28 3.17 -19.20
N THR A 28 -2.86 2.26 -19.99
CA THR A 28 -4.31 2.06 -20.09
C THR A 28 -4.97 1.92 -18.72
N CYS A 29 -4.29 1.24 -17.79
CA CYS A 29 -4.75 1.07 -16.41
C CYS A 29 -4.81 2.40 -15.63
N GLY A 30 -3.81 3.26 -15.78
CA GLY A 30 -3.78 4.59 -15.15
C GLY A 30 -4.92 5.47 -15.68
N ARG A 31 -5.18 5.43 -16.99
CA ARG A 31 -6.30 6.18 -17.59
C ARG A 31 -7.67 5.68 -17.10
N ILE A 32 -7.83 4.37 -16.91
CA ILE A 32 -9.07 3.80 -16.35
C ILE A 32 -9.23 4.22 -14.89
N TYR A 33 -8.17 4.15 -14.09
CA TYR A 33 -8.21 4.57 -12.70
C TYR A 33 -8.57 6.06 -12.59
N ASP A 34 -7.88 6.93 -13.33
CA ASP A 34 -8.06 8.37 -13.25
C ASP A 34 -9.43 8.81 -13.79
N ARG A 35 -9.88 8.28 -14.94
CA ARG A 35 -11.08 8.75 -15.64
C ARG A 35 -12.36 7.94 -15.42
N LYS A 36 -12.27 6.65 -15.05
CA LYS A 36 -13.46 5.83 -14.80
C LYS A 36 -13.70 5.60 -13.31
N VAL A 37 -12.66 5.25 -12.55
CA VAL A 37 -12.82 4.91 -11.12
C VAL A 37 -12.93 6.18 -10.29
N LEU A 38 -11.93 7.07 -10.38
CA LEU A 38 -11.88 8.30 -9.60
C LEU A 38 -12.72 9.42 -10.22
N GLN A 39 -12.65 9.59 -11.54
CA GLN A 39 -13.11 10.80 -12.23
C GLN A 39 -12.52 12.06 -11.58
N LEU A 40 -11.19 12.15 -11.60
CA LEU A 40 -10.48 13.29 -11.01
C LEU A 40 -11.03 14.62 -11.53
N SER A 41 -11.31 15.52 -10.59
CA SER A 41 -11.61 16.91 -10.91
C SER A 41 -10.35 17.67 -11.31
N SER A 42 -10.54 18.89 -11.82
CA SER A 42 -9.48 19.82 -12.24
C SER A 42 -8.57 20.25 -11.09
N GLY A 43 -9.08 20.26 -9.86
CA GLY A 43 -8.35 20.66 -8.66
C GLY A 43 -9.20 20.60 -7.40
N ILE A 44 -8.58 20.92 -6.26
CA ILE A 44 -9.24 20.91 -4.94
C ILE A 44 -10.35 21.96 -4.81
N GLU A 45 -10.23 23.08 -5.55
CA GLU A 45 -11.21 24.17 -5.60
C GLU A 45 -12.51 23.74 -6.30
N GLU A 46 -12.47 22.68 -7.10
CA GLU A 46 -13.60 22.13 -7.83
C GLU A 46 -13.78 20.67 -7.44
N PRO A 47 -14.36 20.35 -6.26
CA PRO A 47 -14.48 18.98 -5.77
C PRO A 47 -15.36 18.06 -6.64
N GLY A 48 -16.09 18.63 -7.62
CA GLY A 48 -16.93 17.87 -8.54
C GLY A 48 -18.15 17.27 -7.86
N SER A 49 -18.67 16.18 -8.42
CA SER A 49 -19.84 15.45 -7.91
C SER A 49 -19.45 14.17 -7.19
N VAL A 50 -20.23 13.78 -6.17
CA VAL A 50 -20.05 12.49 -5.49
C VAL A 50 -20.25 11.32 -6.46
N ARG A 51 -19.25 10.45 -6.55
CA ARG A 51 -19.33 9.19 -7.30
C ARG A 51 -20.20 8.20 -6.53
N TRP A 52 -21.44 8.00 -7.00
CA TRP A 52 -22.41 7.17 -6.30
C TRP A 52 -21.92 5.72 -6.14
N GLU A 53 -21.19 5.16 -7.11
CA GLU A 53 -20.66 3.80 -7.04
C GLU A 53 -19.64 3.66 -5.91
N LEU A 54 -18.77 4.66 -5.72
CA LEU A 54 -17.82 4.69 -4.60
C LEU A 54 -18.55 4.89 -3.27
N ALA A 55 -19.57 5.75 -3.24
CA ALA A 55 -20.40 5.95 -2.04
C ALA A 55 -21.15 4.66 -1.65
N ALA A 56 -21.66 3.90 -2.62
CA ALA A 56 -22.30 2.61 -2.40
C ALA A 56 -21.33 1.55 -1.89
N CYS A 57 -20.13 1.46 -2.49
CA CYS A 57 -19.06 0.59 -2.01
C CYS A 57 -18.63 0.93 -0.57
N LEU A 58 -18.54 2.22 -0.25
CA LEU A 58 -18.25 2.69 1.11
C LEU A 58 -19.36 2.28 2.07
N LEU A 59 -20.63 2.56 1.74
CA LEU A 59 -21.77 2.17 2.57
C LEU A 59 -21.81 0.65 2.80
N PHE A 60 -21.55 -0.14 1.76
CA PHE A 60 -21.46 -1.59 1.85
C PHE A 60 -20.34 -2.05 2.80
N ALA A 61 -19.15 -1.43 2.71
CA ALA A 61 -18.05 -1.72 3.64
C ALA A 61 -18.43 -1.39 5.09
N TRP A 62 -19.10 -0.26 5.34
CA TRP A 62 -19.59 0.12 6.66
C TRP A 62 -20.61 -0.87 7.23
N ILE A 63 -21.53 -1.35 6.39
CA ILE A 63 -22.51 -2.38 6.78
C ILE A 63 -21.78 -3.66 7.22
N ILE A 64 -20.76 -4.11 6.46
CA ILE A 64 -19.98 -5.30 6.82
C ILE A 64 -19.24 -5.10 8.14
N VAL A 65 -18.58 -3.96 8.33
CA VAL A 65 -17.88 -3.64 9.58
C VAL A 65 -18.85 -3.64 10.76
N TYR A 66 -20.03 -3.04 10.61
CA TYR A 66 -21.07 -3.04 11.63
C TYR A 66 -21.47 -4.47 12.04
N PHE A 67 -21.80 -5.33 11.07
CA PHE A 67 -22.17 -6.72 11.37
C PHE A 67 -21.03 -7.55 11.95
N ALA A 68 -19.79 -7.30 11.53
CA ALA A 68 -18.60 -7.97 12.07
C ALA A 68 -18.34 -7.59 13.54
N LEU A 69 -18.66 -6.37 13.95
CA LEU A 69 -18.52 -5.90 15.34
C LEU A 69 -19.73 -6.22 16.23
N TRP A 70 -20.94 -6.31 15.67
CA TRP A 70 -22.20 -6.43 16.42
C TRP A 70 -22.19 -7.56 17.46
N LYS A 71 -21.66 -8.74 17.14
CA LYS A 71 -21.80 -9.94 17.99
C LYS A 71 -20.77 -10.11 19.11
N SER A 72 -19.90 -9.11 19.39
CA SER A 72 -18.79 -9.08 20.37
C SER A 72 -17.39 -9.43 19.83
N VAL A 73 -16.35 -8.99 20.54
CA VAL A 73 -14.90 -9.17 20.28
C VAL A 73 -14.51 -10.63 20.05
N ARG A 74 -15.20 -11.59 20.70
CA ARG A 74 -14.99 -13.03 20.46
C ARG A 74 -15.41 -13.50 19.07
N SER A 75 -16.42 -12.85 18.45
CA SER A 75 -16.83 -13.12 17.07
C SER A 75 -15.85 -12.50 16.08
N SER A 76 -15.38 -11.27 16.37
CA SER A 76 -14.33 -10.59 15.58
C SER A 76 -13.05 -11.42 15.51
N GLY A 77 -12.61 -12.02 16.62
CA GLY A 77 -11.44 -12.92 16.65
C GLY A 77 -11.54 -14.13 15.69
N ARG A 78 -12.74 -14.67 15.45
CA ARG A 78 -12.94 -15.77 14.49
C ARG A 78 -12.81 -15.31 13.04
N VAL A 79 -13.37 -14.14 12.73
CA VAL A 79 -13.27 -13.52 11.41
C VAL A 79 -11.80 -13.18 11.11
N LEU A 80 -11.08 -12.66 12.11
CA LEU A 80 -9.66 -12.32 12.03
C LEU A 80 -8.76 -13.49 11.63
N TYR A 81 -9.07 -14.75 12.01
CA TYR A 81 -8.27 -15.89 11.55
C TYR A 81 -8.28 -16.04 10.02
N VAL A 82 -9.41 -15.78 9.36
CA VAL A 82 -9.50 -15.84 7.90
C VAL A 82 -8.96 -14.56 7.28
N THR A 83 -9.37 -13.40 7.81
CA THR A 83 -9.02 -12.11 7.20
C THR A 83 -7.56 -11.73 7.40
N ALA A 84 -6.91 -12.17 8.48
CA ALA A 84 -5.49 -11.93 8.70
C ALA A 84 -4.59 -12.93 7.95
N THR A 85 -5.04 -14.16 7.67
CA THR A 85 -4.18 -15.19 7.04
C THR A 85 -4.22 -15.17 5.52
N LEU A 86 -5.39 -14.91 4.92
CA LEU A 86 -5.57 -14.89 3.47
C LEU A 86 -4.63 -13.89 2.75
N PRO A 87 -4.38 -12.68 3.28
CA PRO A 87 -3.41 -11.76 2.68
C PRO A 87 -1.98 -12.32 2.61
N PHE A 88 -1.52 -13.08 3.61
CA PHE A 88 -0.18 -13.68 3.57
C PHE A 88 -0.06 -14.69 2.44
N VAL A 89 -1.06 -15.56 2.26
CA VAL A 89 -1.07 -16.55 1.18
C VAL A 89 -1.03 -15.86 -0.18
N LEU A 90 -1.82 -14.80 -0.36
CA LEU A 90 -1.87 -14.05 -1.61
C LEU A 90 -0.59 -13.27 -1.88
N VAL A 91 0.00 -12.62 -0.87
CA VAL A 91 1.29 -11.93 -1.00
C VAL A 91 2.39 -12.92 -1.41
N LEU A 92 2.43 -14.12 -0.84
CA LEU A 92 3.41 -15.15 -1.24
C LEU A 92 3.18 -15.64 -2.67
N ALA A 93 1.93 -15.86 -3.08
CA ALA A 93 1.61 -16.24 -4.46
C ALA A 93 2.02 -15.14 -5.45
N PHE A 94 1.72 -13.88 -5.14
CA PHE A 94 2.09 -12.73 -5.97
C PHE A 94 3.59 -12.49 -6.00
N LEU A 95 4.29 -12.69 -4.89
CA LEU A 95 5.76 -12.67 -4.84
C LEU A 95 6.35 -13.71 -5.79
N GLY A 96 5.89 -14.97 -5.68
CA GLY A 96 6.38 -16.04 -6.55
C GLY A 96 6.22 -15.70 -8.03
N ARG A 97 5.07 -15.13 -8.41
CA ARG A 97 4.86 -14.68 -9.79
C ARG A 97 5.67 -13.44 -10.15
N SER A 98 5.78 -12.43 -9.29
CA SER A 98 6.48 -11.19 -9.61
C SER A 98 7.98 -11.41 -9.85
N LEU A 99 8.59 -12.36 -9.12
CA LEU A 99 9.98 -12.75 -9.30
C LEU A 99 10.25 -13.45 -10.66
N THR A 100 9.22 -14.08 -11.24
CA THR A 100 9.33 -14.73 -12.57
C THR A 100 9.08 -13.78 -13.74
N LEU A 101 8.72 -12.52 -13.48
CA LEU A 101 8.51 -11.53 -14.53
C LEU A 101 9.86 -11.04 -15.08
N ALA A 102 9.94 -10.86 -16.40
CA ALA A 102 11.13 -10.28 -17.02
C ALA A 102 11.40 -8.87 -16.48
N GLY A 103 12.64 -8.55 -16.11
CA GLY A 103 12.99 -7.25 -15.54
C GLY A 103 12.78 -7.10 -14.02
N ALA A 104 12.34 -8.16 -13.33
CA ALA A 104 12.25 -8.16 -11.87
C ALA A 104 13.60 -7.88 -11.21
N ASP A 105 14.69 -8.39 -11.80
CA ASP A 105 16.08 -8.17 -11.39
C ASP A 105 16.45 -6.68 -11.33
N LEU A 106 16.02 -5.86 -12.29
CA LEU A 106 16.26 -4.41 -12.26
C LEU A 106 15.62 -3.75 -11.04
N GLY A 107 14.40 -4.17 -10.69
CA GLY A 107 13.69 -3.69 -9.52
C GLY A 107 14.35 -4.12 -8.21
N LEU A 108 14.78 -5.39 -8.13
CA LEU A 108 15.47 -5.92 -6.95
C LEU A 108 16.85 -5.30 -6.76
N ASN A 109 17.60 -5.11 -7.85
CA ASN A 109 18.87 -4.39 -7.83
C ASN A 109 18.68 -2.97 -7.34
N TYR A 110 17.59 -2.30 -7.71
CA TYR A 110 17.27 -0.98 -7.19
C TYR A 110 16.94 -1.01 -5.68
N LEU A 111 16.14 -1.99 -5.22
CA LEU A 111 15.75 -2.14 -3.82
C LEU A 111 16.95 -2.40 -2.90
N PHE A 112 17.85 -3.30 -3.30
CA PHE A 112 18.95 -3.76 -2.45
C PHE A 112 20.27 -3.02 -2.67
N LYS A 113 20.36 -2.08 -3.63
CA LYS A 113 21.56 -1.26 -3.81
C LYS A 113 21.63 -0.17 -2.75
N PRO A 114 22.53 -0.28 -1.75
CA PRO A 114 22.58 0.68 -0.66
C PRO A 114 23.13 2.02 -1.15
N LYS A 115 22.52 3.11 -0.68
CA LYS A 115 23.01 4.48 -0.87
C LYS A 115 23.47 5.03 0.47
N TRP A 116 24.72 4.74 0.83
CA TRP A 116 25.28 5.04 2.15
C TRP A 116 25.27 6.53 2.48
N GLU A 117 25.42 7.38 1.48
CA GLU A 117 25.38 8.85 1.61
C GLU A 117 24.09 9.34 2.27
N LEU A 118 22.96 8.67 1.99
CA LEU A 118 21.65 9.04 2.55
C LEU A 118 21.55 8.79 4.06
N LEU A 119 22.37 7.92 4.64
CA LEU A 119 22.33 7.64 6.08
C LEU A 119 22.80 8.82 6.93
N GLY A 120 23.56 9.75 6.34
CA GLY A 120 23.96 11.00 6.98
C GLY A 120 22.81 12.03 7.05
N GLU A 121 21.73 11.83 6.31
CA GLU A 121 20.59 12.73 6.29
C GLU A 121 19.60 12.42 7.42
N SER A 122 19.32 13.40 8.27
CA SER A 122 18.36 13.26 9.38
C SER A 122 16.95 12.88 8.92
N LYS A 123 16.55 13.33 7.73
CA LYS A 123 15.23 13.02 7.16
C LYS A 123 15.01 11.52 6.96
N VAL A 124 16.04 10.76 6.60
CA VAL A 124 15.92 9.31 6.38
C VAL A 124 15.55 8.60 7.69
N TRP A 125 16.13 9.02 8.81
CA TRP A 125 15.82 8.48 10.13
C TRP A 125 14.42 8.87 10.60
N VAL A 126 13.99 10.11 10.32
CA VAL A 126 12.61 10.55 10.60
C VAL A 126 11.61 9.70 9.81
N TYR A 127 11.84 9.48 8.51
CA TYR A 127 10.98 8.62 7.70
C TYR A 127 10.99 7.16 8.17
N ALA A 128 12.14 6.61 8.52
CA ALA A 128 12.25 5.25 9.03
C ALA A 128 11.50 5.07 10.37
N ALA A 129 11.62 6.03 11.29
CA ALA A 129 10.92 6.02 12.56
C ALA A 129 9.40 6.16 12.35
N ALA A 130 8.97 7.11 11.51
CA ALA A 130 7.56 7.30 11.19
C ALA A 130 6.96 6.05 10.51
N GLN A 131 7.70 5.41 9.60
CA GLN A 131 7.25 4.18 8.94
C GLN A 131 7.06 3.04 9.95
N ASN A 132 8.02 2.81 10.84
CA ASN A 132 7.90 1.76 11.86
C ASN A 132 6.76 2.05 12.85
N PHE A 133 6.63 3.31 13.28
CA PHE A 133 5.56 3.73 14.19
C PHE A 133 4.17 3.51 13.58
N ASN A 134 3.96 3.96 12.34
CA ASN A 134 2.69 3.81 11.63
C ASN A 134 2.43 2.34 11.21
N SER A 135 3.46 1.57 10.92
CA SER A 135 3.33 0.15 10.51
C SER A 135 2.86 -0.74 11.66
N ILE A 136 3.37 -0.54 12.87
CA ILE A 136 2.97 -1.32 14.04
C ILE A 136 1.66 -0.78 14.64
N GLY A 137 1.37 0.51 14.45
CA GLY A 137 0.17 1.13 15.02
C GLY A 137 0.28 1.35 16.53
N ILE A 138 1.47 1.68 17.01
CA ILE A 138 1.68 1.96 18.45
C ILE A 138 0.93 3.24 18.83
N ALA A 139 0.31 3.24 20.01
CA ALA A 139 -0.41 4.37 20.60
C ALA A 139 -1.72 4.82 19.89
N PHE A 140 -2.25 4.05 18.93
CA PHE A 140 -3.56 4.30 18.31
C PHE A 140 -4.76 3.68 19.08
N GLY A 141 -4.52 3.12 20.27
CA GLY A 141 -5.57 2.56 21.14
C GLY A 141 -6.04 1.14 20.80
N SER A 142 -5.91 0.69 19.55
CA SER A 142 -6.26 -0.67 19.08
C SER A 142 -5.46 -1.76 19.82
N VAL A 143 -4.13 -1.67 19.79
CA VAL A 143 -3.23 -2.62 20.48
C VAL A 143 -3.45 -2.62 22.01
N ILE A 144 -3.74 -1.45 22.59
CA ILE A 144 -4.04 -1.30 24.03
C ILE A 144 -5.36 -2.02 24.35
N SER A 145 -6.38 -1.83 23.50
CA SER A 145 -7.67 -2.49 23.63
C SER A 145 -7.54 -4.01 23.54
N PHE A 146 -6.76 -4.53 22.58
CA PHE A 146 -6.49 -5.97 22.50
C PHE A 146 -5.72 -6.52 23.68
N ALA A 147 -4.72 -5.78 24.17
CA ALA A 147 -3.97 -6.18 25.35
C ALA A 147 -4.87 -6.30 26.60
N SER A 148 -5.91 -5.46 26.70
CA SER A 148 -6.88 -5.51 27.82
C SER A 148 -7.68 -6.82 27.89
N TYR A 149 -7.83 -7.54 26.77
CA TYR A 149 -8.51 -8.83 26.71
C TYR A 149 -7.58 -10.03 26.94
N ASN A 150 -6.27 -9.80 27.16
CA ASN A 150 -5.30 -10.86 27.34
C ASN A 150 -5.31 -11.43 28.77
N LYS A 151 -4.78 -12.65 28.94
CA LYS A 151 -4.62 -13.26 30.27
C LYS A 151 -3.60 -12.47 31.08
N GLN A 152 -3.85 -12.32 32.39
CA GLN A 152 -2.96 -11.56 33.29
C GLN A 152 -1.54 -12.12 33.37
N ASN A 153 -1.36 -13.45 33.24
CA ASN A 153 -0.05 -14.11 33.27
C ASN A 153 0.49 -14.42 31.86
N ASN A 154 0.11 -13.63 30.85
CA ASN A 154 0.58 -13.82 29.48
C ASN A 154 2.01 -13.28 29.30
N GLN A 155 2.83 -13.97 28.52
CA GLN A 155 4.20 -13.56 28.22
C GLN A 155 4.24 -12.47 27.14
N ILE A 156 3.89 -11.23 27.53
CA ILE A 156 3.78 -10.09 26.60
C ILE A 156 5.05 -9.83 25.78
N LEU A 157 6.23 -10.15 26.33
CA LEU A 157 7.51 -9.95 25.65
C LEU A 157 7.62 -10.82 24.40
N VAL A 158 7.20 -12.09 24.50
CA VAL A 158 7.24 -13.05 23.39
C VAL A 158 6.28 -12.59 22.28
N ASP A 159 5.07 -12.20 22.65
CA ASP A 159 4.09 -11.69 21.70
C ASP A 159 4.59 -10.43 20.99
N THR A 160 5.16 -9.48 21.73
CA THR A 160 5.66 -8.22 21.18
C THR A 160 6.81 -8.42 20.21
N ILE A 161 7.79 -9.27 20.57
CA ILE A 161 8.91 -9.59 19.68
C ILE A 161 8.40 -10.34 18.44
N THR A 162 7.47 -11.28 18.61
CA THR A 162 6.91 -12.07 17.50
C THR A 162 6.15 -11.18 16.51
N VAL A 163 5.26 -10.32 17.00
CA VAL A 163 4.50 -9.38 16.15
C VAL A 163 5.43 -8.43 15.42
N SER A 164 6.44 -7.90 16.11
CA SER A 164 7.41 -6.98 15.50
C SER A 164 8.25 -7.67 14.41
N ALA A 165 8.70 -8.91 14.66
CA ALA A 165 9.45 -9.70 13.68
C ALA A 165 8.59 -10.06 12.46
N ILE A 166 7.34 -10.50 12.67
CA ILE A 166 6.40 -10.77 11.58
C ILE A 166 6.15 -9.51 10.76
N ASN A 167 5.95 -8.35 11.40
CA ASN A 167 5.76 -7.09 10.71
C ASN A 167 6.97 -6.72 9.82
N ALA A 168 8.19 -6.87 10.35
CA ALA A 168 9.42 -6.59 9.61
C ALA A 168 9.61 -7.54 8.41
N VAL A 169 9.46 -8.85 8.62
CA VAL A 169 9.57 -9.87 7.56
C VAL A 169 8.51 -9.66 6.48
N THR A 170 7.27 -9.39 6.88
CA THR A 170 6.16 -9.14 5.94
C THR A 170 6.41 -7.89 5.12
N SER A 171 6.87 -6.80 5.77
CA SER A 171 7.21 -5.56 5.09
C SER A 171 8.33 -5.77 4.05
N LEU A 172 9.35 -6.57 4.38
CA LEU A 172 10.40 -6.92 3.44
C LEU A 172 9.86 -7.73 2.26
N ILE A 173 9.04 -8.75 2.51
CA ILE A 173 8.40 -9.57 1.48
C ILE A 173 7.56 -8.70 0.52
N VAL A 174 6.72 -7.82 1.08
CA VAL A 174 5.90 -6.90 0.28
C VAL A 174 6.78 -5.93 -0.51
N GLY A 175 7.89 -5.45 0.08
CA GLY A 175 8.89 -4.63 -0.62
C GLY A 175 9.51 -5.35 -1.83
N VAL A 176 9.94 -6.60 -1.65
CA VAL A 176 10.48 -7.43 -2.74
C VAL A 176 9.42 -7.64 -3.84
N PHE A 177 8.20 -7.99 -3.46
CA PHE A 177 7.08 -8.12 -4.40
C PHE A 177 6.83 -6.82 -5.19
N ALA A 178 6.79 -5.68 -4.50
CA ALA A 178 6.55 -4.37 -5.08
C ALA A 178 7.64 -4.01 -6.10
N PHE A 179 8.91 -4.05 -5.69
CA PHE A 179 10.02 -3.66 -6.53
C PHE A 179 10.24 -4.61 -7.71
N ALA A 180 10.06 -5.93 -7.54
CA ALA A 180 10.07 -6.87 -8.65
C ALA A 180 9.02 -6.51 -9.72
N THR A 181 7.82 -6.13 -9.28
CA THR A 181 6.73 -5.72 -10.17
C THR A 181 7.05 -4.39 -10.88
N ILE A 182 7.58 -3.41 -10.15
CA ILE A 182 8.02 -2.12 -10.72
C ILE A 182 9.12 -2.34 -11.77
N GLY A 183 10.08 -3.23 -11.52
CA GLY A 183 11.15 -3.58 -12.47
C GLY A 183 10.63 -4.17 -13.78
N ASN A 184 9.61 -5.03 -13.71
CA ASN A 184 8.96 -5.56 -14.92
C ASN A 184 8.30 -4.45 -15.76
N ILE A 185 7.62 -3.50 -15.12
CA ILE A 185 6.99 -2.38 -15.83
C ILE A 185 8.05 -1.42 -16.38
N ALA A 186 9.13 -1.16 -15.64
CA ALA A 186 10.24 -0.34 -16.11
C ALA A 186 10.86 -0.91 -17.39
N THR A 187 11.04 -2.23 -17.43
CA THR A 187 11.58 -2.95 -18.60
C THR A 187 10.64 -2.90 -19.79
N GLU A 188 9.34 -3.10 -19.56
CA GLU A 188 8.32 -3.06 -20.62
C GLU A 188 8.24 -1.69 -21.29
N HIS A 189 8.28 -0.61 -20.51
CA HIS A 189 8.18 0.76 -21.02
C HIS A 189 9.54 1.38 -21.36
N GLN A 190 10.64 0.63 -21.21
CA GLN A 190 12.01 1.11 -21.43
C GLN A 190 12.33 2.41 -20.67
N ILE A 191 11.84 2.52 -19.44
CA ILE A 191 12.05 3.66 -18.54
C ILE A 191 12.81 3.24 -17.29
N SER A 192 13.39 4.21 -16.58
CA SER A 192 14.04 3.93 -15.29
C SER A 192 13.02 3.52 -14.23
N VAL A 193 13.45 2.66 -13.29
CA VAL A 193 12.65 2.21 -12.13
C VAL A 193 12.08 3.41 -11.35
N THR A 194 12.84 4.49 -11.21
CA THR A 194 12.42 5.72 -10.51
C THR A 194 11.21 6.41 -11.12
N ASN A 195 11.01 6.27 -12.44
CA ASN A 195 9.90 6.91 -13.14
C ASN A 195 8.60 6.09 -13.06
N VAL A 196 8.70 4.82 -12.66
CA VAL A 196 7.56 3.92 -12.45
C VAL A 196 7.01 4.03 -11.03
N ILE A 197 7.83 4.49 -10.08
CA ILE A 197 7.43 4.68 -8.68
C ILE A 197 6.34 5.74 -8.62
N ALA A 198 5.09 5.29 -8.55
CA ALA A 198 3.95 6.14 -8.30
C ALA A 198 3.83 6.37 -6.79
N ASP A 199 3.78 7.63 -6.39
CA ASP A 199 3.53 8.00 -5.00
C ASP A 199 2.06 7.66 -4.64
N GLY A 200 1.86 7.07 -3.45
CA GLY A 200 0.53 6.83 -2.88
C GLY A 200 -0.27 5.69 -3.55
N PRO A 201 -1.59 5.85 -3.75
CA PRO A 201 -2.49 4.76 -4.14
C PRO A 201 -2.26 4.24 -5.58
N GLY A 202 -1.52 4.99 -6.41
CA GLY A 202 -1.23 4.60 -7.80
C GLY A 202 -0.43 3.29 -7.90
N LEU A 203 0.42 2.98 -6.94
CA LEU A 203 1.13 1.70 -6.92
C LEU A 203 0.15 0.51 -6.83
N VAL A 204 -0.87 0.66 -6.00
CA VAL A 204 -1.86 -0.40 -5.76
C VAL A 204 -2.87 -0.51 -6.89
N PHE A 205 -3.39 0.61 -7.38
CA PHE A 205 -4.52 0.61 -8.33
C PHE A 205 -4.12 0.76 -9.80
N VAL A 206 -2.85 1.00 -10.09
CA VAL A 206 -2.34 1.12 -11.47
C VAL A 206 -1.24 0.09 -11.75
N VAL A 207 -0.19 0.07 -10.93
CA VAL A 207 1.00 -0.77 -11.17
C VAL A 207 0.68 -2.26 -10.99
N TYR A 208 0.06 -2.67 -9.87
CA TYR A 208 -0.24 -4.08 -9.65
C TYR A 208 -1.28 -4.67 -10.62
N PRO A 209 -2.42 -4.00 -10.93
CA PRO A 209 -3.35 -4.45 -11.96
C PRO A 209 -2.70 -4.62 -13.33
N GLN A 210 -1.79 -3.72 -13.71
CA GLN A 210 -1.04 -3.84 -14.96
C GLN A 210 -0.11 -5.07 -14.97
N ALA A 211 0.44 -5.47 -13.83
CA ALA A 211 1.21 -6.71 -13.74
C ALA A 211 0.32 -7.96 -13.78
N MET A 212 -0.87 -7.91 -13.19
CA MET A 212 -1.83 -9.01 -13.16
C MET A 212 -2.39 -9.36 -14.55
N THR A 213 -2.52 -8.39 -15.47
CA THR A 213 -2.93 -8.68 -16.85
C THR A 213 -1.95 -9.58 -17.60
N LYS A 214 -0.71 -9.70 -17.11
CA LYS A 214 0.33 -10.57 -17.65
C LYS A 214 0.35 -11.97 -17.04
N MET A 215 -0.55 -12.25 -16.11
CA MET A 215 -0.70 -13.58 -15.51
C MET A 215 -1.74 -14.38 -16.30
N PRO A 216 -1.55 -15.71 -16.46
CA PRO A 216 -2.60 -16.55 -17.00
C PRO A 216 -3.83 -16.46 -16.09
N PHE A 217 -5.03 -16.46 -16.68
CA PHE A 217 -6.29 -16.24 -15.96
C PHE A 217 -6.31 -14.91 -15.19
N SER A 218 -5.93 -13.80 -15.82
CA SER A 218 -5.82 -12.47 -15.21
C SER A 218 -7.06 -12.03 -14.40
N ASN A 219 -8.27 -12.38 -14.85
CA ASN A 219 -9.52 -12.10 -14.12
C ASN A 219 -9.56 -12.75 -12.74
N PHE A 220 -9.07 -13.98 -12.61
CA PHE A 220 -9.02 -14.69 -11.33
C PHE A 220 -8.09 -13.99 -10.34
N TRP A 221 -6.89 -13.61 -10.79
CA TRP A 221 -5.91 -12.88 -9.97
C TRP A 221 -6.39 -11.49 -9.57
N ALA A 222 -7.07 -10.77 -10.49
CA ALA A 222 -7.64 -9.46 -10.20
C ALA A 222 -8.68 -9.53 -9.08
N VAL A 223 -9.58 -10.52 -9.11
CA VAL A 223 -10.57 -10.73 -8.04
C VAL A 223 -9.87 -11.04 -6.73
N LEU A 224 -8.90 -11.96 -6.71
CA LEU A 224 -8.16 -12.30 -5.49
C LEU A 224 -7.43 -11.09 -4.90
N PHE A 225 -6.78 -10.28 -5.74
CA PHE A 225 -6.08 -9.09 -5.32
C PHE A 225 -7.04 -8.04 -4.74
N SER A 226 -8.14 -7.73 -5.42
CA SER A 226 -9.13 -6.78 -4.91
C SER A 226 -9.78 -7.28 -3.61
N SER A 227 -10.08 -8.58 -3.52
CA SER A 227 -10.56 -9.21 -2.28
C SER A 227 -9.51 -9.12 -1.16
N CYS A 228 -8.23 -9.29 -1.46
CA CYS A 228 -7.14 -9.13 -0.49
C CYS A 228 -7.13 -7.73 0.13
N TYR A 229 -7.17 -6.68 -0.71
CA TYR A 229 -7.18 -5.30 -0.24
C TYR A 229 -8.43 -4.96 0.57
N PHE A 230 -9.58 -5.50 0.16
CA PHE A 230 -10.82 -5.38 0.92
C PHE A 230 -10.70 -6.03 2.30
N VAL A 231 -10.18 -7.26 2.36
CA VAL A 231 -9.97 -8.02 3.59
C VAL A 231 -8.92 -7.38 4.52
N LEU A 232 -7.86 -6.79 3.96
CA LEU A 232 -6.89 -6.00 4.70
C LEU A 232 -7.53 -4.75 5.32
N GLY A 233 -8.33 -4.02 4.54
CA GLY A 233 -9.07 -2.85 5.03
C GLY A 233 -10.08 -3.22 6.14
N LEU A 234 -10.79 -4.34 5.99
CA LEU A 234 -11.66 -4.86 7.05
C LEU A 234 -10.86 -5.23 8.31
N THR A 235 -9.73 -5.91 8.16
CA THR A 235 -8.89 -6.31 9.29
C THR A 235 -8.45 -5.10 10.10
N VAL A 236 -7.95 -4.04 9.45
CA VAL A 236 -7.55 -2.80 10.12
C VAL A 236 -8.75 -2.09 10.76
N SER A 237 -9.93 -2.13 10.12
CA SER A 237 -11.14 -1.48 10.65
C SER A 237 -11.75 -2.23 11.85
N LEU A 238 -11.42 -3.51 12.02
CA LEU A 238 -11.84 -4.33 13.15
C LEU A 238 -10.85 -4.28 14.34
N GLN A 239 -9.72 -3.61 14.15
CA GLN A 239 -8.68 -3.39 15.16
C GLN A 239 -8.87 -2.05 15.87
#